data_AF-A0A402BRD9-F1
#
_entry.id   AF-A0A402BRD9-F1
#
_cell.length_a   1.000
_cell.length_b   1.000
_cell.length_c   1.000
_cell.angle_alpha   90.00
_cell.angle_beta   90.00
_cell.angle_gamma   90.00
#
_symmetry.space_group_name_H-M   'P 1'
#
loop_
_entity.id
_entity.type
_entity.pdbx_description
1 polymer ?
#
loop_
_entity_poly.entity_id
_entity_poly.type
_entity_poly.pdbx_seq_one_letter_code
_entity_poly.pdbx_strand_id
1 'polypeptide(L)'
;MIISGKQIQNILKAYGDSKPVKNTSAPKTGSAQQKDEVVLSSQAQEFAQILQNIKNMSDVREDKVKELTERISSGEYHIEAKDVAEKMIGRVLADKLQ
;
A
#
# COMPACT_ATOMS: atom_id res chain seq x y z
N MET A 1 -1.06 -6.44 11.77
CA MET A 1 -1.83 -6.84 10.56
C MET A 1 -0.84 -6.88 9.40
N ILE A 2 -0.44 -8.07 8.94
CA ILE A 2 0.58 -8.24 7.89
C ILE A 2 -0.18 -8.41 6.57
N ILE A 3 -0.31 -7.34 5.80
CA ILE A 3 -0.90 -7.41 4.46
C ILE A 3 0.27 -7.50 3.48
N SER A 4 0.36 -8.61 2.73
CA SER A 4 1.46 -8.83 1.79
C SER A 4 1.31 -7.92 0.58
N GLY A 5 2.36 -7.17 0.23
CA GLY A 5 2.38 -6.29 -0.95
C GLY A 5 2.08 -7.05 -2.26
N LYS A 6 2.33 -8.35 -2.30
CA LYS A 6 2.03 -9.22 -3.45
C LYS A 6 0.53 -9.49 -3.61
N GLN A 7 -0.21 -9.60 -2.49
CA GLN A 7 -1.67 -9.72 -2.49
C GLN A 7 -2.29 -8.41 -3.00
N ILE A 8 -1.78 -7.27 -2.55
CA ILE A 8 -2.23 -5.95 -3.01
C ILE A 8 -1.97 -5.78 -4.52
N GLN A 9 -0.79 -6.20 -5.02
CA GLN A 9 -0.47 -6.13 -6.45
C GLN A 9 -1.38 -7.02 -7.32
N ASN A 10 -1.70 -8.23 -6.88
CA ASN A 10 -2.59 -9.12 -7.65
C ASN A 10 -4.01 -8.57 -7.74
N ILE A 11 -4.49 -7.97 -6.64
CA ILE A 11 -5.78 -7.27 -6.60
C ILE A 11 -5.74 -6.07 -7.56
N LEU A 12 -4.71 -5.22 -7.48
CA LEU A 12 -4.55 -4.09 -8.41
C LEU A 12 -4.46 -4.52 -9.88
N LYS A 13 -3.83 -5.65 -10.21
CA LYS A 13 -3.79 -6.19 -11.59
C LYS A 13 -5.14 -6.68 -12.06
N ALA A 14 -5.87 -7.41 -11.22
CA ALA A 14 -7.22 -7.88 -11.53
C ALA A 14 -8.20 -6.72 -11.81
N TYR A 15 -8.00 -5.57 -11.15
CA TYR A 15 -8.79 -4.37 -11.37
C TYR A 15 -8.26 -3.43 -12.46
N GLY A 16 -6.95 -3.47 -12.76
CA GLY A 16 -6.30 -2.59 -13.74
C GLY A 16 -6.34 -3.08 -15.19
N ASP A 17 -6.47 -4.38 -15.42
CA ASP A 17 -6.46 -5.00 -16.77
C ASP A 17 -7.86 -5.31 -17.33
N SER A 18 -8.78 -4.34 -17.28
CA SER A 18 -10.07 -4.39 -18.01
C SER A 18 -9.90 -3.99 -19.49
N LYS A 19 -8.95 -4.63 -20.20
CA LYS A 19 -8.88 -4.55 -21.68
C LYS A 19 -9.54 -5.78 -22.30
N PRO A 20 -10.59 -5.63 -23.13
CA PRO A 20 -11.25 -6.77 -23.74
C PRO A 20 -10.33 -7.43 -24.78
N VAL A 21 -9.97 -8.69 -24.53
CA VAL A 21 -9.29 -9.57 -25.49
C VAL A 21 -10.24 -9.85 -26.66
N LYS A 22 -9.90 -9.30 -27.83
CA LYS A 22 -10.63 -9.51 -29.09
C LYS A 22 -10.29 -10.87 -29.67
N ASN A 23 -11.09 -11.89 -29.35
CA ASN A 23 -11.08 -13.16 -30.08
C ASN A 23 -12.21 -13.17 -31.12
N THR A 24 -11.82 -13.23 -32.39
CA THR A 24 -12.69 -13.27 -33.56
C THR A 24 -13.16 -14.70 -33.86
N SER A 25 -14.47 -14.97 -33.77
CA SER A 25 -15.16 -15.97 -34.62
C SER A 25 -16.68 -16.07 -34.35
N ALA A 26 -17.45 -15.52 -35.31
CA ALA A 26 -18.80 -15.90 -35.79
C ALA A 26 -20.06 -15.82 -34.88
N PRO A 27 -21.25 -15.55 -35.47
CA PRO A 27 -22.33 -14.81 -34.83
C PRO A 27 -23.42 -15.72 -34.24
N LYS A 28 -23.90 -15.39 -33.04
CA LYS A 28 -25.19 -15.87 -32.54
C LYS A 28 -26.01 -14.70 -32.01
N THR A 29 -27.19 -14.58 -32.60
CA THR A 29 -28.35 -13.82 -32.16
C THR A 29 -28.70 -14.12 -30.70
N GLY A 30 -28.99 -13.08 -29.90
CA GLY A 30 -29.71 -13.24 -28.63
C GLY A 30 -29.14 -12.41 -27.49
N SER A 31 -29.98 -11.49 -26.98
CA SER A 31 -29.80 -10.64 -25.78
C SER A 31 -28.59 -9.70 -25.77
N ALA A 32 -28.84 -8.41 -25.55
CA ALA A 32 -27.81 -7.46 -25.17
C ALA A 32 -27.03 -8.03 -23.98
N GLN A 33 -25.84 -8.55 -24.26
CA GLN A 33 -24.93 -9.07 -23.26
C GLN A 33 -24.55 -7.87 -22.39
N GLN A 34 -25.18 -7.78 -21.22
CA GLN A 34 -24.77 -6.87 -20.17
C GLN A 34 -23.27 -7.08 -20.02
N LYS A 35 -22.49 -6.07 -20.38
CA LYS A 35 -21.05 -6.10 -20.13
C LYS A 35 -20.90 -6.23 -18.64
N ASP A 36 -20.12 -7.22 -18.19
CA ASP A 36 -19.77 -7.35 -16.78
C ASP A 36 -19.17 -6.01 -16.33
N GLU A 37 -19.89 -5.31 -15.47
CA GLU A 37 -19.48 -4.01 -14.95
C GLU A 37 -18.84 -4.24 -13.58
N VAL A 38 -17.56 -3.88 -13.47
CA VAL A 38 -16.83 -3.95 -12.21
C VAL A 38 -16.98 -2.60 -11.52
N VAL A 39 -17.95 -2.49 -10.61
CA VAL A 39 -18.11 -1.31 -9.76
C VAL A 39 -17.24 -1.46 -8.52
N LEU A 40 -16.17 -0.67 -8.44
CA LEU A 40 -15.33 -0.62 -7.25
C LEU A 40 -16.10 0.06 -6.12
N SER A 41 -16.08 -0.53 -4.91
CA SER A 41 -16.69 0.12 -3.74
C SER A 41 -16.02 1.47 -3.48
N SER A 42 -16.76 2.42 -2.91
CA SER A 42 -16.23 3.74 -2.58
C SER A 42 -14.98 3.65 -1.70
N GLN A 43 -14.99 2.74 -0.73
CA GLN A 43 -13.86 2.50 0.17
C GLN A 43 -12.61 2.00 -0.57
N ALA A 44 -12.78 1.15 -1.60
CA ALA A 44 -11.67 0.66 -2.39
C ALA A 44 -11.06 1.76 -3.28
N GLN A 45 -11.88 2.67 -3.79
CA GLN A 45 -11.42 3.83 -4.55
C GLN A 45 -10.62 4.80 -3.66
N GLU A 46 -11.15 5.12 -2.48
CA GLU A 46 -10.47 5.97 -1.48
C GLU A 46 -9.13 5.35 -1.05
N PHE A 47 -9.12 4.05 -0.76
CA PHE A 47 -7.89 3.34 -0.38
C PHE A 47 -6.84 3.38 -1.50
N ALA A 48 -7.23 3.17 -2.75
CA ALA A 48 -6.32 3.23 -3.89
C ALA A 48 -5.72 4.63 -4.06
N GLN A 49 -6.51 5.70 -3.87
CA GLN A 49 -6.03 7.08 -3.90
C GLN A 49 -5.04 7.36 -2.78
N ILE A 50 -5.34 6.95 -1.54
CA ILE A 50 -4.44 7.11 -0.40
C ILE A 50 -3.14 6.35 -0.63
N LEU A 51 -3.20 5.11 -1.12
CA LEU A 51 -2.01 4.31 -1.43
C LEU A 51 -1.15 4.95 -2.51
N GLN A 52 -1.77 5.51 -3.56
CA GLN A 52 -1.06 6.20 -4.62
C GLN A 52 -0.37 7.46 -4.08
N ASN A 53 -1.05 8.22 -3.23
CA ASN A 53 -0.45 9.37 -2.57
C ASN A 53 0.73 8.96 -1.70
N ILE A 54 0.62 7.87 -0.93
CA ILE A 54 1.70 7.33 -0.08
C ILE A 54 2.91 6.92 -0.91
N LYS A 55 2.71 6.29 -2.07
CA LYS A 55 3.80 5.88 -2.97
C LYS A 55 4.52 7.05 -3.63
N ASN A 56 3.83 8.17 -3.83
CA ASN A 56 4.39 9.37 -4.43
C ASN A 56 5.07 10.30 -3.39
N MET A 57 4.96 9.97 -2.11
CA MET A 57 5.65 10.71 -1.05
C MET A 57 7.16 10.51 -1.17
N SER A 58 7.93 11.48 -0.70
CA SER A 58 9.36 11.30 -0.49
C SER A 58 9.59 10.16 0.52
N ASP A 59 10.53 9.26 0.20
CA ASP A 59 11.00 8.21 1.11
C ASP A 59 11.58 8.81 2.40
N VAL A 60 12.14 10.02 2.30
CA VAL A 60 12.72 10.76 3.43
C VAL A 60 11.78 11.87 3.87
N ARG A 61 11.45 11.87 5.17
CA ARG A 61 10.69 12.92 5.84
C ARG A 61 11.65 13.97 6.42
N GLU A 62 12.09 14.90 5.58
CA GLU A 62 13.08 15.94 5.93
C GLU A 62 12.74 16.68 7.23
N ASP A 63 11.47 17.09 7.42
CA ASP A 63 11.03 17.80 8.63
C ASP A 63 11.32 17.01 9.91
N LYS A 64 11.11 15.68 9.87
CA LYS A 64 11.35 14.80 11.01
C LYS A 64 12.84 14.59 11.25
N VAL A 65 13.62 14.49 10.19
CA VAL A 65 15.09 14.38 10.28
C VAL A 65 15.66 15.63 10.92
N LYS A 66 15.22 16.80 10.48
CA LYS A 66 15.64 18.10 11.01
C LYS A 66 15.28 18.23 12.49
N GLU A 67 14.03 17.98 12.88
CA GLU A 67 13.59 18.04 14.28
C GLU A 67 14.44 17.14 15.19
N LEU A 68 14.68 15.89 14.77
CA LEU A 68 15.48 14.95 15.57
C LEU A 68 16.95 15.37 15.64
N THR A 69 17.51 15.89 14.55
CA THR A 69 18.89 16.38 14.51
C THR A 69 19.08 17.55 15.47
N GLU A 70 18.13 18.49 15.48
CA GLU A 70 18.14 19.64 16.40
C GLU A 70 18.08 19.16 17.86
N ARG A 71 17.17 18.25 18.20
CA ARG A 71 17.02 17.69 19.55
C ARG A 71 18.27 16.92 20.02
N ILE A 72 18.95 16.23 19.10
CA ILE A 72 20.22 15.56 19.41
C ILE A 72 21.30 16.60 19.69
N SER A 73 21.39 17.65 18.86
CA SER A 73 22.40 18.71 19.03
C SER A 73 22.19 19.55 20.29
N SER A 74 20.94 19.73 20.74
CA SER A 74 20.61 20.44 21.99
C SER A 74 20.80 19.59 23.24
N GLY A 75 21.07 18.28 23.10
CA GLY A 75 21.18 17.34 24.21
C GLY A 75 19.83 16.94 24.83
N GLU A 76 18.70 17.38 24.26
CA GLU A 76 17.35 17.09 24.72
C GLU A 76 16.80 15.76 24.18
N TYR A 77 17.60 15.05 23.38
CA TYR A 77 17.27 13.72 22.92
C TYR A 77 17.57 12.66 23.99
N HIS A 78 16.59 12.45 24.88
CA HIS A 78 16.61 11.36 25.86
C HIS A 78 15.64 10.25 25.46
N ILE A 79 16.13 9.01 25.50
CA ILE A 79 15.34 7.80 25.27
C ILE A 79 15.57 6.84 26.43
N GLU A 80 14.48 6.26 26.93
CA GLU A 80 14.54 5.23 27.96
C GLU A 80 15.08 3.92 27.40
N ALA A 81 15.95 3.24 28.15
CA ALA A 81 16.53 1.96 27.72
C ALA A 81 15.45 0.90 27.40
N LYS A 82 14.30 0.97 28.07
CA LYS A 82 13.14 0.12 27.81
C LYS A 82 12.61 0.28 26.38
N ASP A 83 12.52 1.52 25.89
CA ASP A 83 11.99 1.80 24.55
C ASP A 83 12.92 1.23 23.47
N VAL A 84 14.24 1.30 23.71
CA VAL A 84 15.25 0.68 22.82
C VAL A 84 15.06 -0.83 22.79
N ALA A 85 14.97 -1.47 23.95
CA ALA A 85 14.79 -2.93 24.05
C ALA A 85 13.49 -3.39 23.39
N GLU A 86 12.39 -2.65 23.56
CA GLU A 86 11.11 -2.94 22.91
C GLU A 86 11.24 -2.89 21.38
N LYS A 87 11.92 -1.88 20.82
CA LYS A 87 12.14 -1.80 19.37
C LYS A 87 13.04 -2.92 18.85
N MET A 88 14.08 -3.30 19.59
CA MET A 88 14.95 -4.42 19.22
C MET A 88 14.16 -5.73 19.14
N ILE A 89 13.39 -6.06 20.19
CA ILE A 89 12.60 -7.30 20.22
C ILE A 89 11.49 -7.26 19.17
N GLY A 90 10.77 -6.13 19.07
CA GLY A 90 9.72 -5.95 18.07
C GLY A 90 10.23 -6.14 16.65
N ARG A 91 11.45 -5.67 16.35
CA ARG A 91 12.08 -5.88 15.04
C ARG A 91 12.36 -7.37 14.77
N VAL A 92 12.98 -8.07 15.74
CA VAL A 92 13.27 -9.50 15.62
C VAL A 92 12.00 -10.33 15.43
N LEU A 93 10.91 -9.97 16.12
CA LEU A 93 9.62 -10.65 15.97
C LEU A 93 8.99 -10.38 14.61
N ALA A 94 9.03 -9.13 14.12
CA ALA A 94 8.51 -8.78 12.80
C ALA A 94 9.25 -9.53 11.67
N ASP A 95 10.58 -9.61 11.75
CA ASP A 95 11.40 -10.29 10.75
C ASP A 95 11.13 -11.82 10.73
N LYS A 96 10.76 -12.43 11.86
CA LYS A 96 10.38 -13.87 11.93
C LYS A 96 8.97 -14.18 11.40
N LEU A 97 8.10 -13.18 11.29
CA LEU A 97 6.72 -13.33 10.84
C LEU A 97 6.53 -13.04 9.34
N GLN A 98 7.61 -12.64 8.65
CA GLN A 98 7.66 -12.52 7.19
C GLN A 98 8.01 -13.85 6.54
#